data_AF-E4Z0W8-F1
#
_entry.id   AF-E4Z0W8-F1
#
_cell.length_a   1.000
_cell.length_b   1.000
_cell.length_c   1.000
_cell.angle_alpha   90.00
_cell.angle_beta   90.00
_cell.angle_gamma   90.00
#
_symmetry.space_group_name_H-M   'P 1'
#
loop_
_entity.id
_entity.type
_entity.pdbx_description
1 polymer ?
#
loop_
_entity_poly.entity_id
_entity_poly.type
_entity_poly.pdbx_seq_one_letter_code
_entity_poly.pdbx_strand_id
1 'polypeptide(L)'
;MSRDIRSFFKKKESPTPDSENSACSSTRKPKKKVFKQATIESLGRVVVLKEIEKCKKILEDETSEVERIKEAIDSLGAKTPSREIIRKTGLGHILNDLRGHEDAEVQEKAKNVYKKWKSFLKERENKPLLRVKGDKATEKYRNSGIDIVFNIFNELTQLESDEMQDDEEQDALREFRRELADKIEAAVYRKNKSLVKKPYRRQMRKLAIKLKHEPEYALQILSEEFTPEEVAQQCFDIENGSEKRQALIEV
;
A
#
# COMPACT_ATOMS: atom_id res chain seq x y z
N MET A 1 -54.42 -5.41 32.81
CA MET A 1 -53.44 -5.50 33.92
C MET A 1 -52.07 -5.12 33.37
N SER A 2 -51.62 -3.92 33.73
CA SER A 2 -50.41 -3.28 33.19
C SER A 2 -49.16 -3.89 33.83
N ARG A 3 -48.21 -4.40 33.02
CA ARG A 3 -46.93 -4.92 33.52
C ARG A 3 -45.90 -3.79 33.51
N ASP A 4 -45.64 -3.23 34.68
CA ASP A 4 -44.71 -2.11 34.90
C ASP A 4 -43.25 -2.56 34.70
N ILE A 5 -42.57 -1.95 33.72
CA ILE A 5 -41.20 -2.28 33.27
C ILE A 5 -40.13 -1.74 34.24
N ARG A 6 -40.52 -0.96 35.26
CA ARG A 6 -39.60 -0.36 36.25
C ARG A 6 -38.95 -1.34 37.23
N SER A 7 -39.34 -2.62 37.24
CA SER A 7 -38.75 -3.63 38.12
C SER A 7 -37.43 -4.23 37.62
N PHE A 8 -37.02 -3.94 36.38
CA PHE A 8 -35.80 -4.49 35.79
C PHE A 8 -34.50 -3.74 36.18
N PHE A 9 -34.60 -2.54 36.75
CA PHE A 9 -33.44 -1.70 37.09
C PHE A 9 -33.22 -1.54 38.61
N LYS A 10 -33.64 -2.52 39.42
CA LYS A 10 -33.27 -2.54 40.85
C LYS A 10 -31.88 -3.17 41.00
N LYS A 11 -30.90 -2.28 41.15
CA LYS A 11 -29.49 -2.49 41.49
C LYS A 11 -29.33 -3.60 42.54
N LYS A 12 -28.64 -4.70 42.20
CA LYS A 12 -28.18 -5.69 43.18
C LYS A 12 -27.09 -5.03 44.04
N GLU A 13 -27.42 -4.72 45.28
CA GLU A 13 -26.43 -4.49 46.33
C GLU A 13 -25.93 -5.86 46.82
N SER A 14 -24.63 -6.09 46.73
CA SER A 14 -23.96 -7.27 47.28
C SER A 14 -23.49 -7.00 48.71
N PRO A 15 -23.58 -7.97 49.63
CA PRO A 15 -23.26 -7.79 51.04
C PRO A 15 -21.76 -7.75 51.30
N THR A 16 -21.36 -6.92 52.26
CA THR A 16 -20.04 -6.91 52.89
C THR A 16 -19.82 -8.15 53.76
N PRO A 17 -18.57 -8.57 53.94
CA PRO A 17 -18.15 -9.08 55.24
C PRO A 17 -16.96 -8.27 55.77
N ASP A 18 -17.09 -7.86 57.02
CA ASP A 18 -16.04 -7.23 57.80
C ASP A 18 -14.93 -8.21 58.19
N SER A 19 -13.78 -7.62 58.55
CA SER A 19 -12.85 -8.06 59.60
C SER A 19 -11.55 -8.79 59.20
N GLU A 20 -10.50 -7.96 59.17
CA GLU A 20 -9.19 -8.14 59.86
C GLU A 20 -7.97 -8.79 59.17
N ASN A 21 -6.94 -7.93 59.08
CA ASN A 21 -5.49 -8.15 59.26
C ASN A 21 -4.57 -8.48 58.07
N SER A 22 -3.75 -7.46 57.73
CA SER A 22 -2.28 -7.50 57.64
C SER A 22 -1.60 -7.33 56.27
N ALA A 23 -0.67 -6.37 56.26
CA ALA A 23 0.50 -6.20 55.39
C ALA A 23 0.35 -5.64 53.95
N CYS A 24 0.59 -4.33 53.85
CA CYS A 24 1.42 -3.62 52.86
C CYS A 24 1.71 -4.30 51.51
N SER A 25 1.08 -3.81 50.44
CA SER A 25 1.75 -3.66 49.14
C SER A 25 1.17 -2.46 48.38
N SER A 26 1.99 -1.44 48.13
CA SER A 26 1.55 -0.25 47.40
C SER A 26 1.35 -0.58 45.91
N THR A 27 0.14 -0.93 45.51
CA THR A 27 -0.23 -1.01 44.09
C THR A 27 -0.53 0.40 43.57
N ARG A 28 0.51 1.11 43.12
CA ARG A 28 0.34 2.42 42.45
C ARG A 28 -0.49 2.21 41.19
N LYS A 29 -1.72 2.74 41.17
CA LYS A 29 -2.58 2.73 39.97
C LYS A 29 -1.83 3.34 38.78
N PRO A 30 -1.85 2.72 37.58
CA PRO A 30 -1.16 3.27 36.42
C PRO A 30 -1.75 4.64 36.06
N LYS A 31 -0.89 5.66 35.96
CA LYS A 31 -1.29 7.02 35.58
C LYS A 31 -1.99 6.96 34.22
N LYS A 32 -3.22 7.49 34.14
CA LYS A 32 -3.96 7.60 32.86
C LYS A 32 -3.12 8.38 31.86
N LYS A 33 -2.85 7.79 30.69
CA LYS A 33 -2.12 8.45 29.60
C LYS A 33 -2.95 9.65 29.12
N VAL A 34 -2.44 10.86 29.32
CA VAL A 34 -3.03 12.09 28.76
C VAL A 34 -2.54 12.19 27.32
N PHE A 35 -3.41 11.90 26.36
CA PHE A 35 -3.11 12.11 24.94
C PHE A 35 -3.28 13.58 24.62
N LYS A 36 -2.18 14.27 24.30
CA LYS A 36 -2.21 15.62 23.74
C LYS A 36 -2.34 15.53 22.22
N GLN A 37 -3.09 16.46 21.63
CA GLN A 37 -3.17 16.56 20.17
C GLN A 37 -1.80 16.95 19.60
N ALA A 38 -1.33 16.23 18.58
CA ALA A 38 -0.11 16.55 17.85
C ALA A 38 -0.41 17.59 16.76
N THR A 39 0.48 18.56 16.54
CA THR A 39 0.41 19.48 15.40
C THR A 39 0.82 18.76 14.12
N ILE A 40 0.23 19.16 12.99
CA ILE A 40 0.45 18.54 11.68
C ILE A 40 1.95 18.52 11.31
N GLU A 41 2.67 19.61 11.58
CA GLU A 41 4.10 19.76 11.31
C GLU A 41 4.98 18.81 12.14
N SER A 42 4.52 18.38 13.32
CA SER A 42 5.27 17.46 14.17
C SER A 42 5.31 16.03 13.63
N LEU A 43 4.44 15.70 12.66
CA LEU A 43 4.36 14.38 12.06
C LEU A 43 5.54 14.16 11.11
N GLY A 44 6.31 13.09 11.30
CA GLY A 44 7.50 12.80 10.48
C GLY A 44 7.23 12.59 8.98
N ARG A 45 5.98 12.29 8.58
CA ARG A 45 5.59 12.15 7.16
C ARG A 45 5.12 13.44 6.51
N VAL A 46 4.89 14.48 7.30
CA VAL A 46 4.51 15.79 6.79
C VAL A 46 5.79 16.58 6.62
N VAL A 47 6.03 17.01 5.39
CA VAL A 47 7.24 17.72 5.00
C VAL A 47 6.85 19.12 4.58
N VAL A 48 7.34 20.12 5.31
CA VAL A 48 7.15 21.51 4.97
C VAL A 48 8.23 21.89 3.95
N LEU A 49 7.81 22.24 2.73
CA LEU A 49 8.74 22.50 1.62
C LEU A 49 9.72 23.64 1.93
N LYS A 50 9.25 24.70 2.59
CA LYS A 50 10.09 25.83 3.02
C LYS A 50 11.20 25.41 3.97
N GLU A 51 10.94 24.48 4.89
CA GLU A 51 11.94 23.96 5.83
C GLU A 51 13.00 23.15 5.08
N ILE A 52 12.57 22.34 4.12
CA ILE A 52 13.46 21.56 3.25
C ILE A 52 14.35 22.48 2.41
N GLU A 53 13.80 23.53 1.82
CA GLU A 53 14.57 24.50 1.03
C GLU A 53 15.57 25.26 1.91
N LYS A 54 15.20 25.60 3.14
CA LYS A 54 16.12 26.21 4.11
C LYS A 54 17.26 25.26 4.46
N CYS A 55 16.96 24.00 4.78
CA CYS A 55 17.98 22.99 5.06
C CYS A 55 18.88 22.75 3.85
N LYS A 56 18.30 22.73 2.65
CA LYS A 56 19.05 22.60 1.40
C LYS A 56 20.11 23.70 1.27
N LYS A 57 19.73 24.97 1.45
CA LYS A 57 20.66 26.10 1.38
C LYS A 57 21.81 25.96 2.38
N ILE A 58 21.49 25.65 3.64
CA ILE A 58 22.49 25.44 4.70
C ILE A 58 23.49 24.33 4.34
N LEU A 59 23.02 23.27 3.67
CA LEU A 59 23.86 22.14 3.29
C LEU A 59 24.62 22.36 1.97
N GLU A 60 24.16 23.26 1.10
CA GLU A 60 24.87 23.68 -0.11
C GLU A 60 25.97 24.70 0.21
N ASP A 61 25.79 25.49 1.28
CA ASP A 61 26.76 26.48 1.73
C ASP A 61 27.94 25.77 2.43
N GLU A 62 29.03 25.52 1.70
CA GLU A 62 30.27 24.87 2.18
C GLU A 62 30.95 25.61 3.36
N THR A 63 30.65 26.89 3.55
CA THR A 63 31.16 27.70 4.67
C THR A 63 30.35 27.55 5.96
N SER A 64 29.34 26.69 5.98
CA SER A 64 28.49 26.51 7.15
C SER A 64 29.26 25.86 8.29
N GLU A 65 29.05 26.38 9.51
CA GLU A 65 29.57 25.78 10.73
C GLU A 65 29.15 24.30 10.82
N VAL A 66 30.08 23.44 11.23
CA VAL A 66 29.88 21.98 11.36
C VAL A 66 28.64 21.66 12.21
N GLU A 67 28.37 22.44 13.26
CA GLU A 67 27.19 22.28 14.11
C GLU A 67 25.87 22.56 13.36
N ARG A 68 25.84 23.60 12.52
CA ARG A 68 24.64 23.93 11.71
C ARG A 68 24.35 22.84 10.69
N ILE A 69 25.38 22.24 10.11
CA ILE A 69 25.24 21.08 9.21
C ILE A 69 24.64 19.90 9.97
N LYS A 70 25.13 19.61 11.19
CA LYS A 70 24.57 18.55 12.05
C LYS A 70 23.09 18.79 12.36
N GLU A 71 22.73 19.99 12.79
CA GLU A 71 21.33 20.36 13.10
C GLU A 71 20.41 20.27 11.87
N ALA A 72 20.92 20.69 10.70
CA ALA A 72 20.18 20.58 9.44
C ALA A 72 19.96 19.12 9.04
N ILE A 73 20.97 18.25 9.18
CA ILE A 73 20.83 16.80 8.91
C ILE A 73 19.85 16.16 9.89
N ASP A 74 19.88 16.51 11.17
CA ASP A 74 18.94 15.98 12.17
C ASP A 74 17.50 16.43 11.89
N SER A 75 17.32 17.70 11.51
CA SER A 75 16.03 18.25 11.11
C SER A 75 15.47 17.55 9.86
N LEU A 76 16.33 17.24 8.88
CA LEU A 76 15.97 16.43 7.72
C LEU A 76 15.67 14.98 8.11
N GLY A 77 16.45 14.39 9.01
CA GLY A 77 16.29 13.01 9.47
C GLY A 77 15.01 12.77 10.28
N ALA A 78 14.52 13.81 10.96
CA ALA A 78 13.22 13.81 11.63
C ALA A 78 12.05 13.70 10.65
N LYS A 79 12.25 14.14 9.40
CA LYS A 79 11.26 14.06 8.33
C LYS A 79 11.57 12.89 7.37
N THR A 80 10.53 12.39 6.71
CA THR A 80 10.65 11.37 5.66
C THR A 80 10.00 11.88 4.38
N PRO A 81 10.75 12.58 3.51
CA PRO A 81 10.23 13.10 2.26
C PRO A 81 9.87 12.01 1.25
N SER A 82 8.95 12.35 0.33
CA SER A 82 8.58 11.47 -0.78
C SER A 82 9.65 11.44 -1.87
N ARG A 83 9.62 10.41 -2.73
CA ARG A 83 10.54 10.26 -3.86
C ARG A 83 10.56 11.49 -4.78
N GLU A 84 9.40 12.09 -5.00
CA GLU A 84 9.28 13.30 -5.82
C GLU A 84 9.98 14.51 -5.19
N ILE A 85 9.82 14.70 -3.88
CA ILE A 85 10.46 15.82 -3.17
C ILE A 85 11.97 15.65 -3.21
N ILE A 86 12.48 14.45 -2.90
CA ILE A 86 13.93 14.15 -2.94
C ILE A 86 14.51 14.42 -4.34
N ARG A 87 13.78 14.01 -5.40
CA ARG A 87 14.21 14.24 -6.79
C ARG A 87 14.20 15.72 -7.16
N LYS A 88 13.14 16.46 -6.80
CA LYS A 88 13.01 17.89 -7.12
C LYS A 88 14.04 18.75 -6.39
N THR A 89 14.33 18.43 -5.14
CA THR A 89 15.24 19.24 -4.33
C THR A 89 16.70 18.85 -4.51
N GLY A 90 16.99 17.62 -4.94
CA GLY A 90 18.36 17.12 -5.06
C GLY A 90 19.01 16.75 -3.72
N LEU A 91 18.24 16.75 -2.62
CA LEU A 91 18.75 16.44 -1.28
C LEU A 91 19.36 15.04 -1.17
N GLY A 92 18.95 14.11 -2.03
CA GLY A 92 19.56 12.77 -2.08
C GLY A 92 21.03 12.81 -2.48
N HIS A 93 21.41 13.71 -3.39
CA HIS A 93 22.80 13.90 -3.82
C HIS A 93 23.62 14.59 -2.73
N ILE A 94 23.11 15.70 -2.20
CA ILE A 94 23.75 16.46 -1.11
C ILE A 94 24.02 15.55 0.10
N LEU A 95 23.04 14.76 0.54
CA LEU A 95 23.24 13.80 1.64
C LEU A 95 24.24 12.70 1.29
N ASN A 96 24.34 12.30 0.02
CA ASN A 96 25.33 11.31 -0.39
C ASN A 96 26.75 11.89 -0.36
N ASP A 97 26.91 13.15 -0.75
CA ASP A 97 28.20 13.85 -0.71
C ASP A 97 28.65 14.11 0.73
N LEU A 98 27.71 14.46 1.62
CA LEU A 98 27.96 14.60 3.07
C LEU A 98 28.38 13.29 3.76
N ARG A 99 28.19 12.12 3.13
CA ARG A 99 28.77 10.86 3.64
C ARG A 99 30.28 10.79 3.43
N GLY A 100 30.87 11.67 2.63
CA GLY A 100 32.31 11.82 2.44
C GLY A 100 32.91 12.97 3.24
N HIS A 101 32.12 13.65 4.09
CA HIS A 101 32.59 14.80 4.87
C HIS A 101 33.71 14.43 5.85
N GLU A 102 34.58 15.39 6.16
CA GLU A 102 35.77 15.22 7.01
C GLU A 102 35.39 14.82 8.45
N ASP A 103 34.35 15.46 9.00
CA ASP A 103 33.80 15.13 10.31
C ASP A 103 33.08 13.78 10.37
N ALA A 104 33.57 12.89 11.23
CA ALA A 104 33.00 11.56 11.45
C ALA A 104 31.53 11.60 11.91
N GLU A 105 31.15 12.55 12.76
CA GLU A 105 29.77 12.67 13.26
C GLU A 105 28.79 13.14 12.19
N VAL A 106 29.19 14.11 11.36
CA VAL A 106 28.39 14.57 10.21
C VAL A 106 28.18 13.41 9.24
N GLN A 107 29.27 12.69 8.97
CA GLN A 107 29.25 11.52 8.11
C GLN A 107 28.31 10.42 8.64
N GLU A 108 28.35 10.11 9.94
CA GLU A 108 27.49 9.09 10.54
C GLU A 108 26.01 9.50 10.45
N LYS A 109 25.69 10.75 10.81
CA LYS A 109 24.32 11.29 10.71
C LYS A 109 23.81 11.24 9.28
N ALA A 110 24.61 11.68 8.30
CA ALA A 110 24.26 11.62 6.89
C ALA A 110 24.03 10.18 6.40
N LYS A 111 24.90 9.24 6.78
CA LYS A 111 24.74 7.80 6.48
C LYS A 111 23.43 7.25 7.02
N ASN A 112 23.06 7.60 8.25
CA ASN A 112 21.84 7.14 8.91
C ASN A 112 20.58 7.67 8.23
N VAL A 113 20.53 8.97 7.94
CA VAL A 113 19.39 9.59 7.23
C VAL A 113 19.25 9.01 5.82
N TYR A 114 20.36 8.89 5.08
CA TYR A 114 20.35 8.32 3.74
C TYR A 114 19.86 6.86 3.73
N LYS A 115 20.35 6.02 4.64
CA LYS A 115 19.88 4.64 4.80
C LYS A 115 18.39 4.58 5.12
N LYS A 116 17.93 5.41 6.06
CA LYS A 116 16.51 5.48 6.46
C LYS A 116 15.61 5.88 5.30
N TRP A 117 16.00 6.86 4.50
CA TRP A 117 15.22 7.27 3.33
C TRP A 117 15.25 6.19 2.24
N LYS A 118 16.41 5.60 1.95
CA LYS A 118 16.55 4.54 0.94
C LYS A 118 15.76 3.29 1.30
N SER A 119 15.83 2.82 2.54
CA SER A 119 15.06 1.66 3.00
C SER A 119 13.56 1.92 2.94
N PHE A 120 13.12 3.11 3.38
CA PHE A 120 11.72 3.50 3.34
C PHE A 120 11.14 3.57 1.93
N LEU A 121 11.88 4.13 0.97
CA LEU A 121 11.44 4.18 -0.41
C LEU A 121 11.34 2.77 -1.02
N LYS A 122 12.34 1.90 -0.77
CA LYS A 122 12.32 0.50 -1.23
C LYS A 122 11.17 -0.30 -0.62
N GLU A 123 10.92 -0.14 0.68
CA GLU A 123 9.80 -0.81 1.36
C GLU A 123 8.44 -0.36 0.79
N ARG A 124 8.31 0.93 0.46
CA ARG A 124 7.08 1.45 -0.15
C ARG A 124 6.86 0.98 -1.58
N GLU A 125 7.91 0.91 -2.38
CA GLU A 125 7.82 0.41 -3.76
C GLU A 125 7.35 -1.04 -3.80
N ASN A 126 7.81 -1.86 -2.84
CA ASN A 126 7.46 -3.27 -2.77
C ASN A 126 6.13 -3.56 -2.04
N LYS A 127 5.41 -2.54 -1.57
CA LYS A 127 4.21 -2.76 -0.77
C LYS A 127 3.04 -3.13 -1.69
N PRO A 128 2.45 -4.33 -1.55
CA PRO A 128 1.32 -4.72 -2.39
C PRO A 128 0.14 -3.78 -2.14
N LEU A 129 -0.54 -3.42 -3.23
CA LEU A 129 -1.69 -2.54 -3.18
C LEU A 129 -2.87 -3.27 -2.53
N LEU A 130 -3.24 -2.85 -1.31
CA LEU A 130 -4.33 -3.44 -0.57
C LEU A 130 -5.67 -3.33 -1.33
N ARG A 131 -6.36 -4.46 -1.48
CA ARG A 131 -7.76 -4.47 -1.93
C ARG A 131 -8.65 -3.93 -0.80
N VAL A 132 -9.06 -2.68 -0.93
CA VAL A 132 -10.05 -2.09 -0.01
C VAL A 132 -11.43 -2.70 -0.27
N LYS A 133 -12.12 -3.13 0.79
CA LYS A 133 -13.49 -3.65 0.71
C LYS A 133 -14.44 -2.56 0.25
N GLY A 134 -15.30 -2.90 -0.71
CA GLY A 134 -16.25 -1.98 -1.33
C GLY A 134 -17.67 -2.21 -0.82
N ASP A 135 -18.65 -1.62 -1.50
CA ASP A 135 -20.04 -2.04 -1.35
C ASP A 135 -20.23 -3.46 -1.92
N LYS A 136 -21.23 -4.19 -1.41
CA LYS A 136 -21.48 -5.58 -1.78
C LYS A 136 -21.70 -5.77 -3.29
N ALA A 137 -22.27 -4.79 -3.99
CA ALA A 137 -22.51 -4.90 -5.42
C ALA A 137 -21.20 -4.81 -6.20
N THR A 138 -20.35 -3.82 -5.88
CA THR A 138 -18.99 -3.72 -6.43
C THR A 138 -18.19 -4.98 -6.16
N GLU A 139 -18.19 -5.51 -4.94
CA GLU A 139 -17.44 -6.72 -4.60
C GLU A 139 -17.89 -7.93 -5.42
N LYS A 140 -19.21 -8.11 -5.64
CA LYS A 140 -19.74 -9.18 -6.49
C LYS A 140 -19.23 -9.10 -7.93
N TYR A 141 -19.28 -7.91 -8.53
CA TYR A 141 -18.78 -7.74 -9.90
C TYR A 141 -17.28 -7.98 -10.01
N ARG A 142 -16.51 -7.51 -9.03
CA ARG A 142 -15.07 -7.71 -8.99
C ARG A 142 -14.71 -9.18 -8.81
N ASN A 143 -15.35 -9.87 -7.87
CA ASN A 143 -15.18 -11.31 -7.68
C ASN A 143 -15.55 -12.09 -8.94
N SER A 144 -16.68 -11.76 -9.59
CA SER A 144 -17.04 -12.38 -10.86
C SER A 144 -15.99 -12.15 -11.96
N GLY A 145 -15.38 -10.97 -12.02
CA GLY A 145 -14.29 -10.69 -12.94
C GLY A 145 -13.04 -11.55 -12.66
N ILE A 146 -12.68 -11.69 -11.38
CA ILE A 146 -11.60 -12.57 -10.91
C ILE A 146 -11.89 -14.02 -11.28
N ASP A 147 -13.10 -14.50 -10.98
CA ASP A 147 -13.48 -15.90 -11.20
C ASP A 147 -13.42 -16.24 -12.70
N ILE A 148 -13.77 -15.31 -13.61
CA ILE A 148 -13.63 -15.50 -15.06
C ILE A 148 -12.17 -15.71 -15.45
N VAL A 149 -11.25 -14.84 -15.00
CA VAL A 149 -9.82 -14.93 -15.34
C VAL A 149 -9.20 -16.19 -14.72
N PHE A 150 -9.54 -16.47 -13.47
CA PHE A 150 -9.08 -17.66 -12.75
C PHE A 150 -9.52 -18.95 -13.46
N ASN A 151 -10.80 -19.04 -13.86
CA ASN A 151 -11.31 -20.23 -14.55
C ASN A 151 -10.60 -20.44 -15.90
N ILE A 152 -10.29 -19.37 -16.64
CA ILE A 152 -9.54 -19.49 -17.90
C ILE A 152 -8.13 -20.03 -17.64
N PHE A 153 -7.41 -19.50 -16.64
CA PHE A 153 -6.09 -20.04 -16.30
C PHE A 153 -6.17 -21.49 -15.85
N ASN A 154 -7.18 -21.85 -15.06
CA ASN A 154 -7.36 -23.21 -14.59
C ASN A 154 -7.70 -24.19 -15.72
N GLU A 155 -8.48 -23.76 -16.73
CA GLU A 155 -8.79 -24.53 -17.94
C GLU A 155 -7.52 -24.75 -18.79
N LEU A 156 -6.70 -23.72 -18.96
CA LEU A 156 -5.47 -23.80 -19.76
C LEU A 156 -4.41 -24.70 -19.14
N THR A 157 -4.28 -24.68 -17.82
CA THR A 157 -3.30 -25.50 -17.09
C THR A 157 -3.92 -26.78 -16.53
N GLN A 158 -5.10 -27.19 -16.98
CA GLN A 158 -5.83 -28.32 -16.41
C GLN A 158 -5.04 -29.63 -16.53
N LEU A 159 -4.39 -29.82 -17.68
CA LEU A 159 -3.55 -30.99 -17.95
C LEU A 159 -2.34 -31.04 -17.01
N GLU A 160 -1.67 -29.90 -16.80
CA GLU A 160 -0.54 -29.81 -15.86
C GLU A 160 -0.97 -30.10 -14.42
N SER A 161 -2.15 -29.64 -14.00
CA SER A 161 -2.65 -29.93 -12.64
C SER A 161 -3.03 -31.39 -12.43
N ASP A 162 -3.58 -32.06 -13.45
CA ASP A 162 -3.99 -33.47 -13.35
C ASP A 162 -2.77 -34.42 -13.35
N GLU A 163 -1.63 -33.98 -13.88
CA GLU A 163 -0.37 -34.73 -13.88
C GLU A 163 0.39 -34.65 -12.55
N MET A 164 0.14 -33.63 -11.73
CA MET A 164 0.79 -33.49 -10.42
C MET A 164 0.18 -34.47 -9.40
N GLN A 165 0.98 -35.33 -8.80
CA GLN A 165 0.52 -36.34 -7.84
C GLN A 165 0.35 -35.81 -6.41
N ASP A 166 0.97 -34.67 -6.10
CA ASP A 166 1.00 -34.10 -4.76
C ASP A 166 -0.10 -33.05 -4.58
N ASP A 167 -1.06 -33.34 -3.70
CA ASP A 167 -2.20 -32.46 -3.38
C ASP A 167 -1.73 -31.05 -2.91
N GLU A 168 -0.62 -30.98 -2.18
CA GLU A 168 -0.05 -29.71 -1.69
C GLU A 168 0.46 -28.81 -2.83
N GLU A 169 1.07 -29.39 -3.87
CA GLU A 169 1.56 -28.65 -5.03
C GLU A 169 0.40 -28.15 -5.89
N GLN A 170 -0.66 -28.96 -6.03
CA GLN A 170 -1.88 -28.56 -6.73
C GLN A 170 -2.56 -27.36 -6.05
N ASP A 171 -2.66 -27.39 -4.72
CA ASP A 171 -3.23 -26.28 -3.94
C ASP A 171 -2.39 -25.00 -4.08
N ALA A 172 -1.06 -25.11 -3.99
CA ALA A 172 -0.16 -23.97 -4.17
C ALA A 172 -0.30 -23.32 -5.56
N LEU A 173 -0.39 -24.14 -6.61
CA LEU A 173 -0.58 -23.65 -7.98
C LEU A 173 -1.96 -22.98 -8.15
N ARG A 174 -3.00 -23.54 -7.52
CA ARG A 174 -4.34 -22.97 -7.53
C ARG A 174 -4.38 -21.62 -6.80
N GLU A 175 -3.71 -21.49 -5.67
CA GLU A 175 -3.57 -20.23 -4.94
C GLU A 175 -2.81 -19.18 -5.77
N PHE A 176 -1.71 -19.57 -6.42
CA PHE A 176 -0.96 -18.70 -7.32
C PHE A 176 -1.83 -18.15 -8.45
N ARG A 177 -2.58 -19.01 -9.16
CA ARG A 177 -3.51 -18.58 -10.22
C ARG A 177 -4.55 -17.60 -9.70
N ARG A 178 -5.07 -17.83 -8.49
CA ARG A 178 -6.07 -16.96 -7.86
C ARG A 178 -5.48 -15.59 -7.52
N GLU A 179 -4.28 -15.55 -6.95
CA GLU A 179 -3.58 -14.31 -6.63
C GLU A 179 -3.26 -13.51 -7.90
N LEU A 180 -2.84 -14.19 -8.97
CA LEU A 180 -2.56 -13.55 -10.26
C LEU A 180 -3.82 -12.94 -10.88
N ALA A 181 -4.94 -13.68 -10.88
CA ALA A 181 -6.24 -13.18 -11.33
C ALA A 181 -6.70 -11.95 -10.52
N ASP A 182 -6.50 -11.96 -9.20
CA ASP A 182 -6.76 -10.81 -8.31
C ASP A 182 -5.91 -9.59 -8.69
N LYS A 183 -4.62 -9.77 -8.99
CA LYS A 183 -3.72 -8.69 -9.41
C LYS A 183 -4.14 -8.08 -10.76
N ILE A 184 -4.51 -8.92 -11.73
CA ILE A 184 -4.94 -8.50 -13.07
C ILE A 184 -6.26 -7.73 -12.99
N GLU A 185 -7.27 -8.27 -12.31
CA GLU A 185 -8.55 -7.57 -12.13
C GLU A 185 -8.33 -6.23 -11.41
N ALA A 186 -7.49 -6.20 -10.38
CA ALA A 186 -7.19 -4.97 -9.65
C ALA A 186 -6.49 -3.92 -10.54
N ALA A 187 -5.62 -4.33 -11.45
CA ALA A 187 -5.00 -3.45 -12.44
C ALA A 187 -6.05 -2.85 -13.39
N VAL A 188 -6.95 -3.68 -13.94
CA VAL A 188 -8.06 -3.22 -14.80
C VAL A 188 -8.99 -2.28 -14.04
N TYR A 189 -9.32 -2.58 -12.78
CA TYR A 189 -10.16 -1.74 -11.94
C TYR A 189 -9.55 -0.35 -11.71
N ARG A 190 -8.24 -0.28 -11.41
CA ARG A 190 -7.52 0.98 -11.21
C ARG A 190 -7.47 1.83 -12.48
N LYS A 191 -7.20 1.22 -13.63
CA LYS A 191 -7.22 1.92 -14.93
C LYS A 191 -8.62 2.53 -15.22
N ASN A 192 -9.68 1.86 -14.78
CA ASN A 192 -11.06 2.35 -14.86
C ASN A 192 -11.47 3.30 -13.71
N LYS A 193 -10.52 4.07 -13.17
CA LYS A 193 -10.74 5.05 -12.08
C LYS A 193 -11.35 4.43 -10.82
N SER A 194 -11.12 3.14 -10.58
CA SER A 194 -11.66 2.41 -9.43
C SER A 194 -13.19 2.48 -9.36
N LEU A 195 -13.87 2.27 -10.50
CA LEU A 195 -15.33 2.28 -10.58
C LEU A 195 -15.85 1.12 -11.44
N VAL A 196 -16.78 0.33 -10.90
CA VAL A 196 -17.47 -0.75 -11.64
C VAL A 196 -18.58 -0.16 -12.51
N LYS A 197 -18.19 0.54 -13.57
CA LYS A 197 -19.10 1.09 -14.59
C LYS A 197 -19.05 0.27 -15.89
N LYS A 198 -19.79 0.71 -16.92
CA LYS A 198 -19.77 0.12 -18.27
C LYS A 198 -18.35 -0.09 -18.84
N PRO A 199 -17.40 0.87 -18.77
CA PRO A 199 -16.05 0.67 -19.31
C PRO A 199 -15.31 -0.49 -18.65
N TYR A 200 -15.31 -0.55 -17.31
CA TYR A 200 -14.74 -1.69 -16.55
C TYR A 200 -15.33 -3.03 -17.00
N ARG A 201 -16.65 -3.16 -17.04
CA ARG A 201 -17.30 -4.42 -17.44
C ARG A 201 -16.98 -4.82 -18.88
N ARG A 202 -16.83 -3.85 -19.78
CA ARG A 202 -16.46 -4.09 -21.18
C ARG A 202 -15.01 -4.56 -21.28
N GLN A 203 -14.09 -3.91 -20.55
CA GLN A 203 -12.68 -4.27 -20.56
C GLN A 203 -12.44 -5.66 -19.96
N MET A 204 -13.08 -6.00 -18.83
CA MET A 204 -13.01 -7.36 -18.28
C MET A 204 -13.51 -8.43 -19.26
N ARG A 205 -14.61 -8.15 -19.98
CA ARG A 205 -15.10 -9.07 -21.02
C ARG A 205 -14.14 -9.20 -22.20
N LYS A 206 -13.56 -8.10 -22.67
CA LYS A 206 -12.56 -8.12 -23.74
C LYS A 206 -11.32 -8.92 -23.33
N LEU A 207 -10.82 -8.68 -22.12
CA LEU A 207 -9.70 -9.43 -21.56
C LEU A 207 -10.02 -10.92 -21.52
N ALA A 208 -11.18 -11.31 -20.98
CA ALA A 208 -11.60 -12.71 -20.93
C ALA A 208 -11.67 -13.36 -22.32
N ILE A 209 -12.22 -12.65 -23.32
CA ILE A 209 -12.27 -13.12 -24.70
C ILE A 209 -10.86 -13.27 -25.28
N LYS A 210 -9.99 -12.28 -25.07
CA LYS A 210 -8.59 -12.33 -25.55
C LYS A 210 -7.84 -13.52 -24.95
N LEU A 211 -7.88 -13.67 -23.63
CA LEU A 211 -7.23 -14.79 -22.93
C LEU A 211 -7.75 -16.15 -23.37
N LYS A 212 -9.05 -16.24 -23.71
CA LYS A 212 -9.65 -17.49 -24.18
C LYS A 212 -9.25 -17.87 -25.61
N HIS A 213 -9.07 -16.89 -26.50
CA HIS A 213 -8.76 -17.14 -27.90
C HIS A 213 -7.26 -17.14 -28.21
N GLU A 214 -6.45 -16.49 -27.39
CA GLU A 214 -4.99 -16.42 -27.52
C GLU A 214 -4.33 -17.12 -26.31
N PRO A 215 -4.26 -18.47 -26.29
CA PRO A 215 -3.73 -19.21 -25.14
C PRO A 215 -2.24 -18.95 -24.89
N GLU A 216 -1.45 -18.69 -25.94
CA GLU A 216 -0.03 -18.32 -25.81
C GLU A 216 0.16 -17.06 -24.96
N TYR A 217 -0.71 -16.07 -25.13
CA TYR A 217 -0.68 -14.84 -24.35
C TYR A 217 -1.02 -15.10 -22.88
N ALA A 218 -1.94 -16.02 -22.60
CA ALA A 218 -2.27 -16.42 -21.23
C ALA A 218 -1.12 -17.20 -20.57
N LEU A 219 -0.41 -18.05 -21.31
CA LEU A 219 0.79 -18.75 -20.82
C LEU A 219 1.95 -17.78 -20.52
N GLN A 220 2.16 -16.76 -21.36
CA GLN A 220 3.14 -15.70 -21.10
C GLN A 220 2.83 -14.90 -19.82
N ILE A 221 1.55 -14.74 -19.48
CA ILE A 221 1.13 -14.11 -18.23
C ILE A 221 1.43 -15.04 -17.04
N LEU A 222 1.21 -16.36 -17.20
CA LEU A 222 1.51 -17.36 -16.17
C LEU A 222 3.02 -17.50 -15.92
N SER A 223 3.87 -17.29 -16.93
CA SER A 223 5.33 -17.26 -16.79
C SER A 223 5.90 -15.94 -16.24
N GLU A 224 5.05 -15.01 -15.82
CA GLU A 224 5.39 -13.67 -15.31
C GLU A 224 6.13 -12.75 -16.32
N GLU A 225 6.08 -13.05 -17.62
CA GLU A 225 6.69 -12.18 -18.65
C GLU A 225 5.96 -10.84 -18.82
N PHE A 226 4.65 -10.82 -18.55
CA PHE A 226 3.83 -9.61 -18.54
C PHE A 226 3.42 -9.22 -17.14
N THR A 227 3.65 -7.96 -16.78
CA THR A 227 3.13 -7.44 -15.53
C THR A 227 1.61 -7.28 -15.61
N PRO A 228 0.86 -7.49 -14.51
CA PRO A 228 -0.60 -7.28 -14.49
C PRO A 228 -1.04 -5.88 -14.95
N GLU A 229 -0.17 -4.87 -14.78
CA GLU A 229 -0.42 -3.50 -15.24
C GLU A 229 -0.30 -3.36 -16.77
N GLU A 230 0.66 -4.04 -17.38
CA GLU A 230 0.83 -4.08 -18.85
C GLU A 230 -0.32 -4.81 -19.52
N VAL A 231 -0.78 -5.93 -18.95
CA VAL A 231 -1.96 -6.67 -19.44
C VAL A 231 -3.20 -5.77 -19.45
N ALA A 232 -3.42 -5.04 -18.36
CA ALA A 232 -4.52 -4.07 -18.26
C ALA A 232 -4.37 -2.92 -19.27
N GLN A 233 -3.14 -2.44 -19.49
CA GLN A 233 -2.85 -1.36 -20.43
C GLN A 233 -3.08 -1.77 -21.89
N GLN A 234 -2.61 -2.95 -22.32
CA GLN A 234 -2.83 -3.46 -23.68
C GLN A 234 -4.31 -3.63 -23.99
N CYS A 235 -5.11 -4.10 -23.03
CA CYS A 235 -6.57 -4.21 -23.20
C CYS A 235 -7.26 -2.83 -23.28
N PHE A 236 -6.68 -1.81 -22.63
CA PHE A 236 -7.17 -0.43 -22.65
C PHE A 236 -6.87 0.27 -23.97
N ASP A 237 -5.65 0.13 -24.51
CA ASP A 237 -5.20 0.87 -25.71
C ASP A 237 -5.94 0.44 -27.00
N ILE A 238 -6.41 -0.81 -27.05
CA ILE A 238 -7.30 -1.29 -28.12
C ILE A 238 -8.61 -0.47 -28.17
N GLU A 239 -9.07 0.07 -27.04
CA GLU A 239 -10.28 0.91 -26.97
C GLU A 239 -10.07 2.27 -27.67
N ASN A 240 -8.98 2.97 -27.38
CA ASN A 240 -8.63 4.23 -28.02
C ASN A 240 -8.33 4.08 -29.52
N GLY A 241 -7.76 2.93 -29.94
CA GLY A 241 -7.56 2.61 -31.34
C GLY A 241 -8.88 2.36 -32.09
N SER A 242 -9.87 1.74 -31.45
CA SER A 242 -11.18 1.48 -32.05
C SER A 242 -12.06 2.73 -32.14
N GLU A 243 -12.03 3.60 -31.13
CA GLU A 243 -12.77 4.87 -31.12
C GLU A 243 -12.22 5.85 -32.17
N LYS A 244 -10.88 5.90 -32.34
CA LYS A 244 -10.25 6.65 -33.44
C LYS A 244 -10.62 6.13 -34.83
N ARG A 245 -10.77 4.82 -35.01
CA ARG A 245 -11.18 4.21 -36.28
C ARG A 245 -12.66 4.48 -36.59
N GLN A 246 -13.53 4.49 -35.60
CA GLN A 246 -14.94 4.85 -35.77
C GLN A 246 -15.12 6.33 -36.11
N ALA A 247 -14.36 7.23 -35.46
CA ALA A 247 -14.37 8.65 -35.77
C ALA A 247 -13.83 9.00 -37.18
N LEU A 248 -13.04 8.11 -37.80
CA LEU A 248 -12.54 8.28 -39.17
C LEU A 248 -13.50 7.78 -40.25
N ILE A 249 -14.53 7.01 -39.88
CA ILE A 249 -15.54 6.47 -40.81
C ILE A 249 -16.80 7.37 -40.82
N GLU A 250 -16.97 8.22 -39.81
CA GLU A 250 -18.07 9.21 -39.71
C GLU A 250 -17.73 10.59 -40.30
N VAL A 251 -16.64 10.70 -41.08
CA VAL A 251 -16.26 11.89 -41.87
C VAL A 251 -16.30 11.54 -43.35
#